data_AF-A0A4V4H5X4-F1
#
_entry.id   AF-A0A4V4H5X4-F1
#
_cell.length_a   1.000
_cell.length_b   1.000
_cell.length_c   1.000
_cell.angle_alpha   90.00
_cell.angle_beta   90.00
_cell.angle_gamma   90.00
#
_symmetry.space_group_name_H-M   'P 1'
#
loop_
_entity.id
_entity.type
_entity.pdbx_description
1 polymer ?
#
loop_
_entity_poly.entity_id
_entity_poly.type
_entity_poly.pdbx_seq_one_letter_code
_entity_poly.pdbx_strand_id
1 'polypeptide(L)'
;MWLVQVRASADPKPWRSDGRRGRRPSPPPPPPSSAAAEAGNGGNFDRVLFKNLVEMVPLVESLMDRRANSSFTRRASVVYTPAPSNSKKAAESKDGRASQTFSAKKRRDLDTAQRNDQNGSSDDLSIFSRNVEVENSLKNREELSILREQVNDLQRKIVEKDESLKSAEIEINQMKAACASIDELKFQIAEKDSLAKSINSQLNNAKITLADKQAALERLTWEARMSNRKIEELQGEIISMDYEIAALVQIYEKLCINNSAVFSDDSLSSYNLEPLPDANEIDDIEIEKMEEARTCYRAAVAAAKENPTEESLATAAEARLRLQALLI
;
A
#
# COMPACT_ATOMS: atom_id res chain seq x y z
N MET A 1 -1.80 13.36 -53.70
CA MET A 1 -1.30 13.85 -52.40
C MET A 1 -0.61 12.68 -51.69
N TRP A 2 0.63 12.38 -52.07
CA TRP A 2 1.59 11.49 -51.41
C TRP A 2 2.95 11.71 -52.08
N LEU A 3 3.97 12.13 -51.30
CA LEU A 3 5.42 11.97 -51.54
C LEU A 3 6.14 12.63 -50.34
N VAL A 4 6.59 11.84 -49.36
CA VAL A 4 7.99 11.39 -49.16
C VAL A 4 8.92 12.56 -48.81
N GLN A 5 9.21 12.72 -47.52
CA GLN A 5 10.25 13.59 -46.99
C GLN A 5 11.58 12.81 -46.91
N VAL A 6 12.61 13.44 -47.47
CA VAL A 6 13.94 12.93 -47.77
C VAL A 6 14.86 12.90 -46.53
N ARG A 7 15.66 11.82 -46.42
CA ARG A 7 16.84 11.69 -45.55
C ARG A 7 17.91 12.73 -45.91
N ALA A 8 18.57 13.32 -44.91
CA ALA A 8 19.85 13.99 -45.09
C ALA A 8 20.88 13.49 -44.06
N SER A 9 21.86 12.73 -44.55
CA SER A 9 23.17 12.55 -43.93
C SER A 9 24.09 13.71 -44.35
N ALA A 10 24.95 14.18 -43.45
CA ALA A 10 26.13 14.96 -43.82
C ALA A 10 27.28 14.66 -42.85
N ASP A 11 28.37 14.15 -43.44
CA ASP A 11 29.66 13.79 -42.85
C ASP A 11 30.61 15.03 -42.69
N PRO A 12 31.81 14.87 -42.07
CA PRO A 12 32.51 15.90 -41.33
C PRO A 12 33.65 16.58 -42.11
N LYS A 13 34.28 17.63 -41.53
CA LYS A 13 35.46 18.30 -42.11
C LYS A 13 36.62 18.49 -41.11
N PRO A 14 37.88 18.20 -41.50
CA PRO A 14 39.07 18.18 -40.63
C PRO A 14 40.11 19.27 -40.96
N TRP A 15 40.90 19.72 -39.98
CA TRP A 15 42.09 20.59 -40.15
C TRP A 15 43.18 20.08 -39.16
N ARG A 16 44.20 19.31 -39.60
CA ARG A 16 45.61 19.66 -39.96
C ARG A 16 46.41 20.44 -38.90
N SER A 17 47.43 19.80 -38.29
CA SER A 17 48.90 19.97 -38.51
C SER A 17 49.49 21.11 -37.67
N ASP A 18 50.67 21.13 -37.05
CA ASP A 18 51.92 20.34 -36.96
C ASP A 18 52.64 20.91 -35.69
N GLY A 19 53.32 20.19 -34.80
CA GLY A 19 54.77 19.95 -34.92
C GLY A 19 55.65 20.71 -33.89
N ARG A 20 56.30 19.93 -33.00
CA ARG A 20 57.67 20.07 -32.40
C ARG A 20 57.98 20.89 -31.12
N ARG A 21 58.34 20.09 -30.08
CA ARG A 21 59.58 20.03 -29.25
C ARG A 21 60.05 21.25 -28.41
N GLY A 22 60.30 21.00 -27.12
CA GLY A 22 61.40 21.63 -26.35
C GLY A 22 61.15 21.86 -24.85
N ARG A 23 61.88 21.15 -23.97
CA ARG A 23 61.85 21.22 -22.49
C ARG A 23 62.62 22.43 -21.92
N ARG A 24 62.13 23.10 -20.86
CA ARG A 24 62.66 23.14 -19.47
C ARG A 24 61.90 24.13 -18.53
N PRO A 25 62.05 24.04 -17.18
CA PRO A 25 61.01 24.36 -16.19
C PRO A 25 61.26 25.66 -15.39
N SER A 26 60.19 26.22 -14.80
CA SER A 26 60.25 27.24 -13.73
C SER A 26 58.85 27.35 -13.03
N PRO A 27 58.73 27.98 -11.84
CA PRO A 27 58.10 27.46 -10.61
C PRO A 27 56.58 27.75 -10.48
N PRO A 28 55.86 27.12 -9.53
CA PRO A 28 54.43 27.36 -9.37
C PRO A 28 54.14 28.76 -8.78
N PRO A 29 53.13 29.49 -9.28
CA PRO A 29 52.68 30.76 -8.72
C PRO A 29 51.88 30.58 -7.41
N PRO A 30 51.80 31.62 -6.56
CA PRO A 30 51.15 31.58 -5.23
C PRO A 30 49.62 31.50 -5.31
N PRO A 31 48.93 31.06 -4.24
CA PRO A 31 47.51 30.71 -4.30
C PRO A 31 46.61 31.95 -4.33
N PRO A 32 45.54 31.98 -5.14
CA PRO A 32 44.42 32.87 -4.88
C PRO A 32 43.54 32.28 -3.77
N SER A 33 43.33 33.07 -2.71
CA SER A 33 42.27 32.83 -1.73
C SER A 33 40.88 33.06 -2.33
N SER A 34 39.98 32.14 -1.99
CA SER A 34 38.52 32.24 -2.01
C SER A 34 37.81 32.44 -3.35
N ALA A 35 37.49 31.33 -4.01
CA ALA A 35 36.12 30.90 -4.26
C ALA A 35 36.11 29.58 -5.05
N ALA A 36 35.56 28.53 -4.42
CA ALA A 36 35.12 27.24 -4.95
C ALA A 36 35.67 26.11 -4.06
N ALA A 37 34.93 25.81 -3.00
CA ALA A 37 35.10 24.58 -2.26
C ALA A 37 34.56 23.42 -3.12
N GLU A 38 35.44 22.79 -3.90
CA GLU A 38 35.25 21.42 -4.34
C GLU A 38 36.47 20.59 -3.95
N ALA A 39 36.31 19.79 -2.91
CA ALA A 39 36.91 18.48 -2.78
C ALA A 39 36.16 17.71 -1.69
N GLY A 40 35.29 16.79 -2.09
CA GLY A 40 34.52 15.99 -1.16
C GLY A 40 33.56 15.00 -1.81
N ASN A 41 34.10 14.19 -2.72
CA ASN A 41 33.68 12.82 -3.00
C ASN A 41 32.28 12.37 -2.48
N GLY A 42 31.29 12.37 -3.37
CA GLY A 42 30.38 11.23 -3.56
C GLY A 42 29.58 10.71 -2.36
N GLY A 43 28.73 11.54 -1.76
CA GLY A 43 27.60 11.07 -0.97
C GLY A 43 26.31 11.36 -1.73
N ASN A 44 25.62 10.34 -2.24
CA ASN A 44 24.32 10.45 -2.91
C ASN A 44 23.24 10.82 -1.88
N PHE A 45 23.30 12.03 -1.33
CA PHE A 45 22.29 12.54 -0.42
C PHE A 45 21.18 13.19 -1.23
N ASP A 46 19.98 12.63 -1.10
CA ASP A 46 18.78 13.21 -1.68
C ASP A 46 18.55 14.60 -1.07
N ARG A 47 18.78 15.63 -1.89
CA ARG A 47 18.63 17.03 -1.51
C ARG A 47 17.20 17.36 -1.08
N VAL A 48 16.21 16.62 -1.60
CA VAL A 48 14.80 16.75 -1.21
C VAL A 48 14.59 16.18 0.18
N LEU A 49 15.14 15.01 0.48
CA LEU A 49 15.08 14.42 1.82
C LEU A 49 15.76 15.32 2.86
N PHE A 50 16.94 15.87 2.53
CA PHE A 50 17.64 16.82 3.40
C PHE A 50 16.79 18.06 3.67
N LYS A 51 16.19 18.64 2.62
CA LYS A 51 15.30 19.80 2.74
C LYS A 51 14.08 19.50 3.62
N ASN A 52 13.41 18.38 3.39
CA ASN A 52 12.25 17.95 4.18
C ASN A 52 12.62 17.74 5.65
N LEU A 53 13.79 17.13 5.92
CA LEU A 53 14.27 16.90 7.28
C LEU A 53 14.56 18.23 8.01
N VAL A 54 15.15 19.19 7.31
CA VAL A 54 15.43 20.54 7.82
C VAL A 54 14.12 21.31 8.08
N GLU A 55 13.13 21.21 7.19
CA GLU A 55 11.83 21.87 7.34
C GLU A 55 10.99 21.31 8.50
N MET A 56 11.21 20.05 8.90
CA MET A 56 10.53 19.46 10.07
C MET A 56 11.10 19.92 11.41
N VAL A 57 12.32 20.45 11.48
CA VAL A 57 12.97 20.80 12.76
C VAL A 57 12.17 21.83 13.58
N PRO A 58 11.71 22.97 13.02
CA PRO A 58 10.90 23.94 13.76
C PRO A 58 9.55 23.38 14.22
N LEU A 59 8.98 22.42 13.47
CA LEU A 59 7.70 21.78 13.80
C LEU A 59 7.85 20.83 14.99
N VAL A 60 8.94 20.05 14.99
CA VAL A 60 9.29 19.16 16.09
C VAL A 60 9.62 19.95 17.34
N GLU A 61 10.37 21.04 17.22
CA GLU A 61 10.68 21.97 18.32
C GLU A 61 9.40 22.58 18.91
N SER A 62 8.48 23.06 18.08
CA SER A 62 7.16 23.54 18.51
C SER A 62 6.33 22.47 19.23
N LEU A 63 6.39 21.21 18.78
CA LEU A 63 5.71 20.09 19.45
C LEU A 63 6.33 19.76 20.81
N MET A 64 7.66 19.85 20.92
CA MET A 64 8.37 19.63 22.19
C MET A 64 8.05 20.73 23.20
N ASP A 65 8.00 21.99 22.76
CA ASP A 65 7.63 23.13 23.61
C ASP A 65 6.19 23.05 24.13
N ARG A 66 5.27 22.53 23.31
CA ARG A 66 3.88 22.29 23.72
C ARG A 66 3.73 21.17 24.75
N ARG A 67 4.67 20.23 24.81
CA ARG A 67 4.65 19.13 25.80
C ARG A 67 4.98 19.60 27.21
N ALA A 68 5.83 20.63 27.35
CA ALA A 68 6.15 21.23 28.64
C ALA A 68 4.95 22.00 29.25
N ASN A 69 4.04 22.49 28.41
CA ASN A 69 2.86 23.27 28.79
C ASN A 69 1.56 22.44 28.76
N SER A 70 1.64 21.12 28.93
CA SER A 70 0.48 20.22 28.87
C SER A 70 -0.42 20.41 30.10
N SER A 71 -1.46 21.23 29.95
CA SER A 71 -2.55 21.42 30.93
C SER A 71 -3.58 20.27 30.92
N PHE A 72 -3.24 19.11 30.34
CA PHE A 72 -4.13 17.94 30.29
C PHE A 72 -4.08 17.15 31.60
N THR A 73 -4.85 17.62 32.59
CA THR A 73 -5.15 16.82 33.78
C THR A 73 -6.02 15.62 33.39
N ARG A 74 -5.43 14.44 33.21
CA ARG A 74 -6.16 13.17 33.12
C ARG A 74 -6.92 12.93 34.42
N ARG A 75 -8.18 13.38 34.51
CA ARG A 75 -9.13 12.83 35.49
C ARG A 75 -9.58 11.46 34.98
N ALA A 76 -8.81 10.42 35.29
CA ALA A 76 -9.23 9.05 35.08
C ALA A 76 -10.22 8.66 36.20
N SER A 77 -11.52 8.80 35.93
CA SER A 77 -12.53 8.11 36.72
C SER A 77 -12.64 6.67 36.20
N VAL A 78 -12.14 5.71 36.97
CA VAL A 78 -12.33 4.28 36.70
C VAL A 78 -13.78 3.94 37.08
N VAL A 79 -14.67 3.82 36.09
CA VAL A 79 -15.97 3.15 36.29
C VAL A 79 -15.74 1.67 36.04
N TYR A 80 -15.69 0.88 37.12
CA TYR A 80 -15.60 -0.58 37.04
C TYR A 80 -16.91 -1.13 36.48
N THR A 81 -16.86 -1.70 35.27
CA THR A 81 -17.96 -2.50 34.72
C THR A 81 -17.66 -3.98 34.99
N PRO A 82 -18.49 -4.69 35.78
CA PRO A 82 -18.35 -6.12 35.97
C PRO A 82 -18.58 -6.87 34.64
N ALA A 83 -17.77 -7.89 34.37
CA ALA A 83 -17.88 -8.71 33.16
C ALA A 83 -19.16 -9.59 33.18
N PRO A 84 -19.82 -9.84 32.04
CA PRO A 84 -21.07 -10.60 31.99
C PRO A 84 -20.81 -12.09 32.27
N SER A 85 -21.38 -12.59 33.36
CA SER A 85 -21.38 -14.01 33.70
C SER A 85 -22.45 -14.76 32.90
N ASN A 86 -22.04 -15.78 32.15
CA ASN A 86 -22.95 -16.69 31.46
C ASN A 86 -23.73 -17.53 32.47
N SER A 87 -25.05 -17.33 32.57
CA SER A 87 -25.95 -18.28 33.24
C SER A 87 -27.02 -18.77 32.26
N LYS A 88 -27.08 -20.10 32.10
CA LYS A 88 -28.11 -20.82 31.37
C LYS A 88 -29.37 -20.92 32.24
N LYS A 89 -30.52 -20.64 31.61
CA LYS A 89 -31.91 -21.02 31.96
C LYS A 89 -32.53 -20.42 33.23
N ALA A 90 -33.58 -19.62 33.04
CA ALA A 90 -34.98 -19.97 33.34
C ALA A 90 -35.82 -18.76 33.81
N ALA A 91 -37.08 -18.75 33.36
CA ALA A 91 -38.27 -18.14 33.98
C ALA A 91 -38.41 -16.61 34.06
N GLU A 92 -39.31 -16.11 33.19
CA GLU A 92 -40.58 -15.45 33.53
C GLU A 92 -40.65 -14.22 34.46
N SER A 93 -41.62 -13.36 34.11
CA SER A 93 -42.18 -12.20 34.83
C SER A 93 -41.33 -10.91 34.79
N LYS A 94 -41.74 -9.86 34.06
CA LYS A 94 -42.87 -8.93 34.25
C LYS A 94 -42.48 -7.73 35.14
N ASP A 95 -42.89 -6.56 34.67
CA ASP A 95 -42.97 -5.24 35.32
C ASP A 95 -41.72 -4.35 35.39
N GLY A 96 -41.93 -3.05 35.10
CA GLY A 96 -41.13 -1.97 35.66
C GLY A 96 -40.72 -0.82 34.73
N ARG A 97 -41.66 0.03 34.29
CA ARG A 97 -41.38 1.41 33.82
C ARG A 97 -40.65 2.23 34.90
N ALA A 98 -39.74 3.12 34.50
CA ALA A 98 -39.56 4.42 35.15
C ALA A 98 -38.77 5.41 34.26
N SER A 99 -39.51 6.25 33.54
CA SER A 99 -39.03 7.56 33.08
C SER A 99 -38.90 8.47 34.30
N GLN A 100 -37.73 9.07 34.55
CA GLN A 100 -37.55 10.07 35.60
C GLN A 100 -37.89 11.47 35.07
N THR A 101 -38.90 12.07 35.68
CA THR A 101 -39.42 13.42 35.44
C THR A 101 -38.77 14.45 36.36
N PHE A 102 -38.77 15.68 35.86
CA PHE A 102 -38.31 16.93 36.45
C PHE A 102 -39.22 17.37 37.60
N SER A 103 -38.64 17.84 38.72
CA SER A 103 -39.38 18.41 39.85
C SER A 103 -39.17 19.92 39.96
N ALA A 104 -40.17 20.70 39.56
CA ALA A 104 -40.33 22.11 39.91
C ALA A 104 -41.55 22.22 40.84
N LYS A 105 -41.39 22.75 42.06
CA LYS A 105 -42.52 23.02 42.97
C LYS A 105 -42.47 24.46 43.45
N LYS A 106 -43.51 25.19 43.06
CA LYS A 106 -43.84 26.59 43.37
C LYS A 106 -44.92 26.62 44.45
N ARG A 107 -44.76 27.61 45.35
CA ARG A 107 -45.72 28.38 46.18
C ARG A 107 -46.81 27.68 47.01
N ARG A 108 -46.98 28.28 48.19
CA ARG A 108 -47.98 28.04 49.23
C ARG A 108 -48.92 29.26 49.19
N ASP A 109 -50.23 29.01 49.11
CA ASP A 109 -51.28 30.03 49.03
C ASP A 109 -51.88 30.35 50.40
N LEU A 110 -52.47 31.55 50.49
CA LEU A 110 -53.11 32.18 51.63
C LEU A 110 -54.37 31.44 52.11
N ASP A 111 -54.52 31.30 53.43
CA ASP A 111 -55.80 31.03 54.09
C ASP A 111 -56.49 32.35 54.46
N THR A 112 -57.79 32.42 54.12
CA THR A 112 -58.71 33.47 54.51
C THR A 112 -59.55 32.98 55.69
N ALA A 113 -59.43 33.63 56.84
CA ALA A 113 -60.33 33.41 57.98
C ALA A 113 -60.79 34.74 58.55
N GLN A 114 -62.02 35.07 58.17
CA GLN A 114 -62.83 36.18 58.64
C GLN A 114 -63.44 35.83 59.99
N ARG A 115 -63.26 36.68 61.01
CA ARG A 115 -64.17 36.94 62.16
C ARG A 115 -63.48 37.90 63.13
N ASN A 116 -64.08 39.05 63.40
CA ASN A 116 -64.91 39.25 64.59
C ASN A 116 -65.31 40.74 64.70
N ASP A 117 -66.58 40.96 64.99
CA ASP A 117 -67.18 42.24 65.37
C ASP A 117 -66.54 42.82 66.62
N GLN A 118 -66.29 44.14 66.66
CA GLN A 118 -66.53 44.96 67.85
C GLN A 118 -66.89 46.40 67.44
N ASN A 119 -68.14 46.76 67.72
CA ASN A 119 -68.66 48.12 67.77
C ASN A 119 -68.19 48.77 69.07
N GLY A 120 -67.48 49.90 68.99
CA GLY A 120 -66.90 50.60 70.14
C GLY A 120 -66.73 52.08 69.86
N SER A 121 -67.80 52.82 70.12
CA SER A 121 -67.90 54.29 70.17
C SER A 121 -66.76 54.93 70.97
N SER A 122 -65.98 55.82 70.35
CA SER A 122 -65.33 56.95 71.03
C SER A 122 -64.74 57.93 70.01
N ASP A 123 -65.52 58.95 69.66
CA ASP A 123 -65.07 60.13 68.92
C ASP A 123 -64.11 60.97 69.79
N ASP A 124 -62.82 60.60 69.85
CA ASP A 124 -61.75 61.55 70.27
C ASP A 124 -60.31 61.18 69.82
N LEU A 125 -60.14 60.43 68.71
CA LEU A 125 -58.83 60.04 68.16
C LEU A 125 -58.60 60.46 66.69
N SER A 126 -59.48 61.32 66.16
CA SER A 126 -59.54 61.68 64.73
C SER A 126 -58.27 62.36 64.19
N ILE A 127 -57.52 63.06 65.03
CA ILE A 127 -56.28 63.75 64.61
C ILE A 127 -55.09 62.78 64.47
N PHE A 128 -55.05 61.70 65.26
CA PHE A 128 -54.03 60.65 65.13
C PHE A 128 -54.35 59.67 63.99
N SER A 129 -55.63 59.38 63.74
CA SER A 129 -56.05 58.52 62.61
C SER A 129 -55.74 59.14 61.24
N ARG A 130 -55.88 60.47 61.10
CA ARG A 130 -55.59 61.17 59.84
C ARG A 130 -54.10 61.18 59.49
N ASN A 131 -53.22 61.26 60.50
CA ASN A 131 -51.78 61.18 60.30
C ASN A 131 -51.34 59.74 59.96
N VAL A 132 -51.94 58.73 60.58
CA VAL A 132 -51.70 57.31 60.28
C VAL A 132 -52.22 56.92 58.89
N GLU A 133 -53.36 57.44 58.44
CA GLU A 133 -53.87 57.23 57.08
C GLU A 133 -53.02 57.89 56.00
N VAL A 134 -52.57 59.13 56.23
CA VAL A 134 -51.65 59.83 55.31
C VAL A 134 -50.30 59.11 55.26
N GLU A 135 -49.75 58.68 56.40
CA GLU A 135 -48.50 57.94 56.47
C GLU A 135 -48.61 56.54 55.83
N ASN A 136 -49.73 55.82 56.01
CA ASN A 136 -50.01 54.57 55.31
C ASN A 136 -50.19 54.78 53.81
N SER A 137 -50.83 55.87 53.38
CA SER A 137 -50.98 56.19 51.95
C SER A 137 -49.63 56.47 51.28
N LEU A 138 -48.70 57.11 52.01
CA LEU A 138 -47.34 57.36 51.54
C LEU A 138 -46.52 56.07 51.47
N LYS A 139 -46.59 55.22 52.51
CA LYS A 139 -45.98 53.88 52.50
C LYS A 139 -46.51 53.02 51.35
N ASN A 140 -47.82 52.97 51.15
CA ASN A 140 -48.44 52.24 50.04
C ASN A 140 -47.97 52.78 48.68
N ARG A 141 -47.79 54.10 48.54
CA ARG A 141 -47.30 54.72 47.31
C ARG A 141 -45.82 54.40 47.06
N GLU A 142 -45.00 54.35 48.11
CA GLU A 142 -43.60 53.97 48.03
C GLU A 142 -43.45 52.47 47.71
N GLU A 143 -44.24 51.60 48.33
CA GLU A 143 -44.33 50.18 47.99
C GLU A 143 -44.76 49.95 46.54
N LEU A 144 -45.76 50.70 46.05
CA LEU A 144 -46.15 50.66 44.64
C LEU A 144 -45.01 51.10 43.71
N SER A 145 -44.16 52.05 44.15
CA SER A 145 -42.99 52.49 43.38
C SER A 145 -41.91 51.40 43.34
N ILE A 146 -41.65 50.71 44.45
CA ILE A 146 -40.71 49.60 44.54
C ILE A 146 -41.19 48.42 43.70
N LEU A 147 -42.48 48.06 43.79
CA LEU A 147 -43.06 46.99 42.98
C LEU A 147 -42.98 47.32 41.48
N ARG A 148 -43.22 48.58 41.10
CA ARG A 148 -43.07 49.03 39.72
C ARG A 148 -41.63 48.92 39.24
N GLU A 149 -40.66 49.31 40.05
CA GLU A 149 -39.23 49.14 39.73
C GLU A 149 -38.87 47.67 39.55
N GLN A 150 -39.31 46.78 40.46
CA GLN A 150 -39.10 45.34 40.33
C GLN A 150 -39.71 44.77 39.05
N VAL A 151 -40.92 45.19 38.68
CA VAL A 151 -41.55 44.77 37.43
C VAL A 151 -40.72 45.22 36.23
N ASN A 152 -40.25 46.46 36.23
CA ASN A 152 -39.40 46.99 35.16
C ASN A 152 -38.07 46.22 35.05
N ASP A 153 -37.44 45.89 36.18
CA ASP A 153 -36.19 45.13 36.21
C ASP A 153 -36.37 43.68 35.77
N LEU A 154 -37.47 43.04 36.17
CA LEU A 154 -37.83 41.71 35.67
C LEU A 154 -38.08 41.75 34.16
N GLN A 155 -38.79 42.76 33.66
CA GLN A 155 -39.02 42.93 32.24
C GLN A 155 -37.71 43.11 31.47
N ARG A 156 -36.77 43.92 31.98
CA ARG A 156 -35.43 44.09 31.41
C ARG A 156 -34.66 42.76 31.35
N LYS A 157 -34.67 41.99 32.45
CA LYS A 157 -34.02 40.67 32.51
C LYS A 157 -34.64 39.65 31.56
N ILE A 158 -35.94 39.72 31.31
CA ILE A 158 -36.59 38.85 30.30
C ILE A 158 -36.06 39.19 28.91
N VAL A 159 -36.01 40.46 28.54
CA VAL A 159 -35.50 40.90 27.22
C VAL A 159 -34.04 40.49 27.03
N GLU A 160 -33.18 40.72 28.02
CA GLU A 160 -31.78 40.30 27.96
C GLU A 160 -31.64 38.77 27.79
N LYS A 161 -32.47 37.99 28.49
CA LYS A 161 -32.51 36.53 28.32
C LYS A 161 -33.01 36.12 26.94
N ASP A 162 -34.02 36.78 26.40
CA ASP A 162 -34.54 36.51 25.06
C ASP A 162 -33.49 36.83 23.98
N GLU A 163 -32.70 37.90 24.14
CA GLU A 163 -31.56 38.20 23.27
C GLU A 163 -30.48 37.14 23.38
N SER A 164 -30.12 36.71 24.59
CA SER A 164 -29.15 35.63 24.80
C SER A 164 -29.60 34.30 24.17
N LEU A 165 -30.91 34.03 24.21
CA LEU A 165 -31.51 32.83 23.60
C LEU A 165 -31.42 32.90 22.08
N LYS A 166 -31.74 34.05 21.47
CA LYS A 166 -31.57 34.25 20.02
C LYS A 166 -30.11 34.07 19.59
N SER A 167 -29.15 34.58 20.36
CA SER A 167 -27.72 34.38 20.07
C SER A 167 -27.33 32.90 20.15
N ALA A 168 -27.80 32.17 21.16
CA ALA A 168 -27.55 30.74 21.30
C ALA A 168 -28.19 29.93 20.14
N GLU A 169 -29.36 30.33 19.66
CA GLU A 169 -30.00 29.69 18.50
C GLU A 169 -29.20 29.88 17.21
N ILE A 170 -28.64 31.07 16.99
CA ILE A 170 -27.73 31.34 15.85
C ILE A 170 -26.48 30.47 15.95
N GLU A 171 -25.87 30.37 17.14
CA GLU A 171 -24.70 29.53 17.39
C GLU A 171 -25.01 28.03 17.14
N ILE A 172 -26.18 27.55 17.58
CA ILE A 172 -26.63 26.18 17.30
C ILE A 172 -26.74 25.94 15.79
N ASN A 173 -27.26 26.90 15.03
CA ASN A 173 -27.37 26.77 13.58
C ASN A 173 -25.99 26.78 12.90
N GLN A 174 -25.06 27.61 13.37
CA GLN A 174 -23.66 27.58 12.92
C GLN A 174 -23.00 26.23 13.24
N MET A 175 -23.21 25.71 14.45
CA MET A 175 -22.71 24.39 14.87
C MET A 175 -23.28 23.27 14.01
N LYS A 176 -24.58 23.30 13.66
CA LYS A 176 -25.18 22.33 12.74
C LYS A 176 -24.53 22.37 11.36
N ALA A 177 -24.28 23.57 10.82
CA ALA A 177 -23.58 23.73 9.55
C ALA A 177 -22.13 23.19 9.62
N ALA A 178 -21.44 23.42 10.74
CA ALA A 178 -20.11 22.86 10.99
C ALA A 178 -20.12 21.33 11.14
N CYS A 179 -21.14 20.75 11.78
CA CYS A 179 -21.29 19.30 11.84
C CYS A 179 -21.49 18.69 10.44
N ALA A 180 -22.32 19.32 9.60
CA ALA A 180 -22.52 18.86 8.23
C ALA A 180 -21.22 18.92 7.40
N SER A 181 -20.41 19.97 7.54
CA SER A 181 -19.13 20.05 6.84
C SER A 181 -18.11 19.04 7.35
N ILE A 182 -18.09 18.74 8.65
CA ILE A 182 -17.26 17.69 9.24
C ILE A 182 -17.63 16.32 8.65
N ASP A 183 -18.92 16.02 8.51
CA ASP A 183 -19.35 14.73 7.97
C ASP A 183 -19.01 14.57 6.49
N GLU A 184 -19.10 15.64 5.70
CA GLU A 184 -18.60 15.66 4.30
C GLU A 184 -17.08 15.42 4.25
N LEU A 185 -16.29 16.08 5.10
CA LEU A 185 -14.85 15.85 5.17
C LEU A 185 -14.50 14.41 5.55
N LYS A 186 -15.26 13.80 6.48
CA LYS A 186 -15.08 12.38 6.82
C LYS A 186 -15.35 11.47 5.62
N PHE A 187 -16.39 11.76 4.85
CA PHE A 187 -16.69 11.02 3.63
C PHE A 187 -15.54 11.11 2.62
N GLN A 188 -15.01 12.31 2.39
CA GLN A 188 -13.86 12.51 1.48
C GLN A 188 -12.60 11.80 1.97
N ILE A 189 -12.32 11.80 3.28
CA ILE A 189 -11.20 11.04 3.85
C ILE A 189 -11.38 9.54 3.59
N ALA A 190 -12.57 8.99 3.82
CA ALA A 190 -12.85 7.58 3.58
C ALA A 190 -12.70 7.19 2.10
N GLU A 191 -13.15 8.05 1.17
CA GLU A 191 -12.98 7.85 -0.26
C GLU A 191 -11.49 7.87 -0.65
N LYS A 192 -10.74 8.88 -0.20
CA LYS A 192 -9.29 9.00 -0.45
C LYS A 192 -8.51 7.83 0.12
N ASP A 193 -8.87 7.35 1.31
CA ASP A 193 -8.28 6.17 1.93
C ASP A 193 -8.56 4.90 1.10
N SER A 194 -9.77 4.76 0.56
CA SER A 194 -10.11 3.64 -0.32
C SER A 194 -9.29 3.66 -1.61
N LEU A 195 -9.10 4.85 -2.19
CA LEU A 195 -8.28 5.05 -3.38
C LEU A 195 -6.81 4.77 -3.09
N ALA A 196 -6.29 5.22 -1.95
CA ALA A 196 -4.91 4.94 -1.53
C ALA A 196 -4.68 3.43 -1.35
N LYS A 197 -5.62 2.71 -0.74
CA LYS A 197 -5.57 1.25 -0.62
C LYS A 197 -5.58 0.55 -1.99
N SER A 198 -6.42 1.01 -2.91
CA SER A 198 -6.48 0.48 -4.29
C SER A 198 -5.16 0.68 -5.04
N ILE A 199 -4.61 1.91 -5.04
CA ILE A 199 -3.33 2.21 -5.68
C ILE A 199 -2.20 1.39 -5.06
N ASN A 200 -2.15 1.27 -3.73
CA ASN A 200 -1.15 0.46 -3.05
C ASN A 200 -1.26 -1.03 -3.44
N SER A 201 -2.48 -1.56 -3.57
CA SER A 201 -2.68 -2.92 -4.07
C SER A 201 -2.18 -3.09 -5.50
N GLN A 202 -2.46 -2.13 -6.40
CA GLN A 202 -1.99 -2.18 -7.78
C GLN A 202 -0.46 -2.11 -7.87
N LEU A 203 0.17 -1.24 -7.07
CA LEU A 203 1.62 -1.13 -6.98
C LEU A 203 2.27 -2.44 -6.51
N ASN A 204 1.70 -3.07 -5.48
CA ASN A 204 2.21 -4.36 -4.99
C ASN A 204 2.08 -5.46 -6.05
N ASN A 205 0.95 -5.53 -6.76
CA ASN A 205 0.78 -6.46 -7.87
C ASN A 205 1.81 -6.22 -8.98
N ALA A 206 2.03 -4.97 -9.38
CA ALA A 206 3.04 -4.61 -10.38
C ALA A 206 4.47 -4.96 -9.92
N LYS A 207 4.76 -4.83 -8.63
CA LYS A 207 6.06 -5.22 -8.05
C LYS A 207 6.29 -6.72 -8.12
N ILE A 208 5.26 -7.53 -7.83
CA ILE A 208 5.31 -8.99 -7.95
C ILE A 208 5.55 -9.39 -9.41
N THR A 209 4.76 -8.86 -10.34
CA THR A 209 4.92 -9.21 -11.77
C THR A 209 6.29 -8.79 -12.31
N LEU A 210 6.83 -7.65 -11.86
CA LEU A 210 8.18 -7.23 -12.22
C LEU A 210 9.25 -8.21 -11.68
N ALA A 211 9.11 -8.68 -10.44
CA ALA A 211 10.01 -9.70 -9.90
C ALA A 211 9.93 -11.01 -10.69
N ASP A 212 8.74 -11.44 -11.08
CA ASP A 212 8.54 -12.64 -11.91
C ASP A 212 9.21 -12.50 -13.29
N LYS A 213 9.08 -11.31 -13.92
CA LYS A 213 9.75 -11.00 -15.18
C LYS A 213 11.27 -10.98 -15.02
N GLN A 214 11.79 -10.45 -13.92
CA GLN A 214 13.21 -10.45 -13.62
C GLN A 214 13.75 -11.88 -13.47
N ALA A 215 13.05 -12.74 -12.72
CA ALA A 215 13.43 -14.14 -12.57
C ALA A 215 13.41 -14.90 -13.91
N ALA A 216 12.40 -14.63 -14.75
CA ALA A 216 12.33 -15.22 -16.10
C ALA A 216 13.49 -14.78 -17.00
N LEU A 217 13.88 -13.50 -16.94
CA LEU A 217 15.04 -12.97 -17.67
C LEU A 217 16.34 -13.63 -17.20
N GLU A 218 16.58 -13.71 -15.89
CA GLU A 218 17.78 -14.35 -15.35
C GLU A 218 17.90 -15.80 -15.79
N ARG A 219 16.78 -16.56 -15.76
CA ARG A 219 16.73 -17.93 -16.26
C ARG A 219 17.10 -18.00 -17.74
N LEU A 220 16.45 -17.21 -18.60
CA LEU A 220 16.75 -17.19 -20.04
C LEU A 220 18.20 -16.79 -20.34
N THR A 221 18.74 -15.81 -19.61
CA THR A 221 20.15 -15.43 -19.78
C THR A 221 21.10 -16.54 -19.35
N TRP A 222 20.74 -17.31 -18.32
CA TRP A 222 21.52 -18.47 -17.90
C TRP A 222 21.45 -19.58 -18.95
N GLU A 223 20.25 -19.91 -19.45
CA GLU A 223 20.05 -20.88 -20.52
C GLU A 223 20.85 -20.50 -21.78
N ALA A 224 20.80 -19.23 -22.19
CA ALA A 224 21.58 -18.73 -23.33
C ALA A 224 23.10 -18.87 -23.11
N ARG A 225 23.60 -18.51 -21.91
CA ARG A 225 25.02 -18.68 -21.56
C ARG A 225 25.46 -20.14 -21.58
N MET A 226 24.62 -21.04 -21.06
CA MET A 226 24.92 -22.48 -21.06
C MET A 226 24.90 -23.07 -22.46
N SER A 227 23.93 -22.66 -23.29
CA SER A 227 23.87 -23.06 -24.70
C SER A 227 25.08 -22.55 -25.48
N ASN A 228 25.51 -21.30 -25.27
CA ASN A 228 26.68 -20.74 -25.94
C ASN A 228 27.95 -21.50 -25.58
N ARG A 229 28.13 -21.86 -24.30
CA ARG A 229 29.25 -22.70 -23.86
C ARG A 229 29.24 -24.07 -24.56
N LYS A 230 28.07 -24.70 -24.70
CA LYS A 230 27.99 -26.00 -25.39
C LYS A 230 28.33 -25.88 -26.88
N ILE A 231 27.95 -24.77 -27.51
CA ILE A 231 28.35 -24.47 -28.90
C ILE A 231 29.87 -24.30 -29.01
N GLU A 232 30.49 -23.57 -28.08
CA GLU A 232 31.95 -23.41 -28.04
C GLU A 232 32.69 -24.76 -27.87
N GLU A 233 32.19 -25.64 -27.00
CA GLU A 233 32.72 -27.01 -26.83
C GLU A 233 32.64 -27.81 -28.12
N LEU A 234 31.45 -27.88 -28.74
CA LEU A 234 31.24 -28.61 -29.99
C LEU A 234 32.08 -28.04 -31.13
N GLN A 235 32.26 -26.72 -31.19
CA GLN A 235 33.13 -26.09 -32.17
C GLN A 235 34.60 -26.51 -31.96
N GLY A 236 35.07 -26.61 -30.72
CA GLY A 236 36.39 -27.14 -30.40
C GLY A 236 36.57 -28.60 -30.81
N GLU A 237 35.55 -29.44 -30.58
CA GLU A 237 35.53 -30.85 -31.00
C GLU A 237 35.62 -31.00 -32.53
N ILE A 238 34.87 -30.19 -33.29
CA ILE A 238 34.93 -30.18 -34.77
C ILE A 238 36.33 -29.82 -35.25
N ILE A 239 36.93 -28.76 -34.68
CA ILE A 239 38.30 -28.35 -35.03
C ILE A 239 39.31 -29.47 -34.73
N SER A 240 39.18 -30.17 -33.60
CA SER A 240 40.02 -31.33 -33.27
C SER A 240 39.87 -32.46 -34.29
N MET A 241 38.63 -32.79 -34.65
CA MET A 241 38.32 -33.84 -35.62
C MET A 241 38.85 -33.50 -37.01
N ASP A 242 38.76 -32.23 -37.44
CA ASP A 242 39.33 -31.77 -38.71
C ASP A 242 40.85 -32.01 -38.77
N TYR A 243 41.57 -31.80 -37.66
CA TYR A 243 43.00 -32.13 -37.58
C TYR A 243 43.27 -33.64 -37.65
N GLU A 244 42.45 -34.45 -36.99
CA GLU A 244 42.56 -35.92 -37.03
C GLU A 244 42.28 -36.46 -38.44
N ILE A 245 41.23 -35.96 -39.11
CA ILE A 245 40.89 -36.28 -40.49
C ILE A 245 42.05 -35.88 -41.41
N ALA A 246 42.58 -34.66 -41.27
CA ALA A 246 43.72 -34.21 -42.08
C ALA A 246 44.96 -35.11 -41.90
N ALA A 247 45.23 -35.56 -40.67
CA ALA A 247 46.32 -36.50 -40.38
C ALA A 247 46.07 -37.87 -41.03
N LEU A 248 44.85 -38.41 -40.94
CA LEU A 248 44.46 -39.66 -41.58
C LEU A 248 44.55 -39.59 -43.10
N VAL A 249 44.09 -38.50 -43.72
CA VAL A 249 44.18 -38.25 -45.16
C VAL A 249 45.65 -38.25 -45.61
N GLN A 250 46.55 -37.60 -44.86
CA GLN A 250 47.98 -37.63 -45.17
C GLN A 250 48.59 -39.04 -45.08
N ILE A 251 48.18 -39.84 -44.09
CA ILE A 251 48.63 -41.23 -43.98
C ILE A 251 48.12 -42.03 -45.19
N TYR A 252 46.85 -41.88 -45.54
CA TYR A 252 46.24 -42.54 -46.68
C TYR A 252 46.95 -42.18 -48.00
N GLU A 253 47.20 -40.91 -48.25
CA GLU A 253 47.91 -40.45 -49.44
C GLU A 253 49.32 -41.07 -49.55
N LYS A 254 50.08 -41.09 -48.45
CA LYS A 254 51.39 -41.75 -48.39
C LYS A 254 51.30 -43.25 -48.68
N LEU A 255 50.28 -43.94 -48.15
CA LEU A 255 50.07 -45.37 -48.41
C LEU A 255 49.69 -45.65 -49.88
N CYS A 256 48.86 -44.80 -50.49
CA CYS A 256 48.51 -44.91 -51.91
C CYS A 256 49.72 -44.73 -52.83
N ILE A 257 50.63 -43.80 -52.51
CA ILE A 257 51.88 -43.61 -53.25
C ILE A 257 52.78 -44.85 -53.16
N ASN A 258 52.87 -45.46 -51.96
CA ASN A 258 53.73 -46.63 -51.74
C ASN A 258 53.20 -47.92 -52.41
N ASN A 259 51.87 -48.10 -52.51
CA ASN A 259 51.26 -49.28 -53.16
C ASN A 259 51.24 -49.17 -54.70
N SER A 260 51.29 -47.97 -55.25
CA SER A 260 51.36 -47.74 -56.71
C SER A 260 52.73 -48.16 -57.30
N ALA A 261 53.78 -48.23 -56.48
CA ALA A 261 55.14 -48.56 -56.92
C ALA A 261 55.43 -50.08 -57.06
N VAL A 262 54.51 -50.98 -56.68
CA VAL A 262 54.80 -52.43 -56.59
C VAL A 262 53.83 -53.35 -57.34
N PHE A 263 52.65 -52.90 -57.79
CA PHE A 263 51.71 -53.81 -58.47
C PHE A 263 51.60 -53.51 -59.96
N SER A 264 52.51 -54.13 -60.72
CA SER A 264 52.16 -54.56 -62.07
C SER A 264 51.28 -55.81 -61.96
N ASP A 265 50.07 -55.66 -62.50
CA ASP A 265 49.26 -56.69 -63.12
C ASP A 265 48.48 -57.68 -62.23
N ASP A 266 47.16 -57.67 -62.51
CA ASP A 266 46.21 -58.79 -62.45
C ASP A 266 45.86 -59.49 -61.12
N SER A 267 44.83 -58.98 -60.42
CA SER A 267 43.74 -59.80 -59.85
C SER A 267 42.86 -58.96 -58.91
N LEU A 268 41.87 -58.28 -59.49
CA LEU A 268 40.74 -57.73 -58.76
C LEU A 268 39.79 -58.88 -58.41
N SER A 269 40.15 -59.66 -57.38
CA SER A 269 39.21 -60.59 -56.77
C SER A 269 38.25 -59.79 -55.90
N SER A 270 37.04 -59.61 -56.43
CA SER A 270 35.85 -59.12 -55.73
C SER A 270 35.68 -59.87 -54.41
N TYR A 271 36.06 -59.21 -53.31
CA TYR A 271 35.69 -59.64 -51.98
C TYR A 271 34.16 -59.53 -51.89
N ASN A 272 33.51 -60.69 -51.91
CA ASN A 272 32.09 -60.84 -51.60
C ASN A 272 31.86 -60.35 -50.17
N LEU A 273 31.41 -59.11 -50.01
CA LEU A 273 30.79 -58.66 -48.78
C LEU A 273 29.37 -59.21 -48.75
N GLU A 274 29.17 -60.16 -47.83
CA GLU A 274 27.87 -60.68 -47.42
C GLU A 274 26.95 -59.50 -47.07
N PRO A 275 25.79 -59.34 -47.74
CA PRO A 275 24.82 -58.32 -47.37
C PRO A 275 24.35 -58.56 -45.95
N LEU A 276 24.67 -57.63 -45.04
CA LEU A 276 24.05 -57.58 -43.72
C LEU A 276 22.52 -57.54 -43.92
N PRO A 277 21.74 -58.25 -43.09
CA PRO A 277 20.29 -58.17 -43.16
C PRO A 277 19.88 -56.71 -42.92
N ASP A 278 19.11 -56.20 -43.87
CA ASP A 278 18.57 -54.84 -43.88
C ASP A 278 17.75 -54.66 -42.59
N ALA A 279 18.25 -53.86 -41.66
CA ALA A 279 17.66 -53.65 -40.34
C ALA A 279 16.43 -52.72 -40.37
N ASN A 280 15.79 -52.57 -41.53
CA ASN A 280 14.80 -51.53 -41.80
C ASN A 280 13.48 -52.11 -42.30
N GLU A 281 12.83 -52.91 -41.46
CA GLU A 281 11.36 -53.04 -41.50
C GLU A 281 10.83 -53.15 -40.06
N ILE A 282 11.15 -52.17 -39.22
CA ILE A 282 10.28 -51.88 -38.07
C ILE A 282 9.06 -51.20 -38.68
N ASP A 283 7.91 -51.87 -38.63
CA ASP A 283 6.65 -51.37 -39.19
C ASP A 283 6.35 -49.98 -38.58
N ASP A 284 5.95 -49.01 -39.40
CA ASP A 284 5.61 -47.64 -38.94
C ASP A 284 4.54 -47.68 -37.82
N ILE A 285 3.69 -48.71 -37.85
CA ILE A 285 2.67 -49.00 -36.84
C ILE A 285 3.29 -49.41 -35.48
N GLU A 286 4.42 -50.11 -35.49
CA GLU A 286 5.15 -50.50 -34.29
C GLU A 286 5.86 -49.30 -33.66
N ILE A 287 6.42 -48.41 -34.48
CA ILE A 287 7.01 -47.13 -34.04
C ILE A 287 5.95 -46.27 -33.36
N GLU A 288 4.77 -46.12 -33.97
CA GLU A 288 3.67 -45.33 -33.41
C GLU A 288 3.17 -45.90 -32.08
N LYS A 289 3.01 -47.23 -31.97
CA LYS A 289 2.61 -47.90 -30.71
C LYS A 289 3.63 -47.70 -29.59
N MET A 290 4.92 -47.74 -29.93
CA MET A 290 6.01 -47.53 -28.97
C MET A 290 6.02 -46.08 -28.45
N GLU A 291 5.78 -45.11 -29.34
CA GLU A 291 5.69 -43.70 -28.96
C GLU A 291 4.44 -43.40 -28.13
N GLU A 292 3.29 -44.00 -28.46
CA GLU A 292 2.05 -43.90 -27.66
C GLU A 292 2.25 -44.47 -26.24
N ALA A 293 2.87 -45.64 -26.11
CA ALA A 293 3.15 -46.22 -24.80
C ALA A 293 4.10 -45.34 -23.97
N ARG A 294 5.09 -44.71 -24.61
CA ARG A 294 6.05 -43.80 -23.97
C ARG A 294 5.39 -42.50 -23.50
N THR A 295 4.48 -41.94 -24.29
CA THR A 295 3.73 -40.73 -23.92
C THR A 295 2.73 -41.01 -22.80
N CYS A 296 2.03 -42.16 -22.87
CA CYS A 296 1.12 -42.61 -21.81
C CYS A 296 1.84 -42.82 -20.46
N TYR A 297 3.00 -43.47 -20.46
CA TYR A 297 3.82 -43.63 -19.24
C TYR A 297 4.26 -42.29 -18.67
N ARG A 298 4.70 -41.34 -19.51
CA ARG A 298 5.07 -39.99 -19.04
C ARG A 298 3.89 -39.24 -18.41
N ALA A 299 2.71 -39.32 -19.03
CA ALA A 299 1.50 -38.71 -18.51
C ALA A 299 1.08 -39.32 -17.17
N ALA A 300 1.10 -40.66 -17.06
CA ALA A 300 0.77 -41.36 -15.83
C ALA A 300 1.77 -41.04 -14.70
N VAL A 301 3.08 -40.94 -15.00
CA VAL A 301 4.10 -40.51 -14.03
C VAL A 301 3.92 -39.06 -13.61
N ALA A 302 3.52 -38.17 -14.53
CA ALA A 302 3.21 -36.78 -14.19
C ALA A 302 1.99 -36.69 -13.27
N ALA A 303 0.91 -37.42 -13.58
CA ALA A 303 -0.29 -37.48 -12.76
C ALA A 303 -0.03 -38.07 -11.37
N ALA A 304 0.80 -39.11 -11.27
CA ALA A 304 1.21 -39.70 -9.99
C ALA A 304 2.09 -38.74 -9.16
N LYS A 305 2.89 -37.88 -9.81
CA LYS A 305 3.67 -36.84 -9.14
C LYS A 305 2.81 -35.69 -8.62
N GLU A 306 1.76 -35.33 -9.35
CA GLU A 306 0.82 -34.27 -8.95
C GLU A 306 -0.10 -34.74 -7.81
N ASN A 307 -0.59 -35.99 -7.89
CA ASN A 307 -1.48 -36.59 -6.90
C ASN A 307 -1.07 -38.05 -6.62
N PRO A 308 -0.25 -38.31 -5.58
CA PRO A 308 0.26 -39.65 -5.26
C PRO A 308 -0.81 -40.49 -4.55
N THR A 309 -1.79 -40.96 -5.30
CA THR A 309 -2.82 -41.89 -4.86
C THR A 309 -2.44 -43.31 -5.27
N GLU A 310 -2.98 -44.32 -4.59
CA GLU A 310 -2.72 -45.72 -4.92
C GLU A 310 -3.14 -46.05 -6.36
N GLU A 311 -4.24 -45.46 -6.83
CA GLU A 311 -4.73 -45.58 -8.21
C GLU A 311 -3.80 -44.92 -9.24
N SER A 312 -3.24 -43.74 -8.96
CA SER A 312 -2.32 -43.06 -9.90
C SER A 312 -0.96 -43.77 -9.97
N LEU A 313 -0.48 -44.33 -8.84
CA LEU A 313 0.71 -45.17 -8.80
C LEU A 313 0.51 -46.51 -9.53
N ALA A 314 -0.65 -47.15 -9.38
CA ALA A 314 -1.00 -48.37 -10.11
C ALA A 314 -1.05 -48.11 -11.63
N THR A 315 -1.70 -47.01 -12.05
CA THR A 315 -1.77 -46.60 -13.46
C THR A 315 -0.37 -46.34 -14.05
N ALA A 316 0.53 -45.71 -13.30
CA ALA A 316 1.92 -45.49 -13.72
C ALA A 316 2.72 -46.80 -13.83
N ALA A 317 2.47 -47.76 -12.93
CA ALA A 317 3.08 -49.09 -12.98
C ALA A 317 2.58 -49.90 -14.18
N GLU A 318 1.27 -49.88 -14.48
CA GLU A 318 0.69 -50.53 -15.67
C GLU A 318 1.23 -49.93 -16.97
N ALA A 319 1.29 -48.59 -17.07
CA ALA A 319 1.85 -47.93 -18.24
C ALA A 319 3.35 -48.26 -18.44
N ARG A 320 4.09 -48.47 -17.34
CA ARG A 320 5.49 -48.95 -17.40
C ARG A 320 5.58 -50.37 -17.94
N LEU A 321 4.72 -51.28 -17.47
CA LEU A 321 4.70 -52.66 -17.95
C LEU A 321 4.34 -52.73 -19.44
N ARG A 322 3.36 -51.92 -19.89
CA ARG A 322 2.99 -51.81 -21.30
C ARG A 322 4.15 -51.33 -22.17
N LEU A 323 4.93 -50.35 -21.71
CA LEU A 323 6.12 -49.87 -22.42
C LEU A 323 7.23 -50.93 -22.45
N GLN A 324 7.43 -51.68 -21.37
CA GLN A 324 8.43 -52.77 -21.33
C GLN A 324 8.07 -53.92 -22.28
N ALA A 325 6.78 -54.22 -22.44
CA ALA A 325 6.32 -55.29 -23.34
C ALA A 325 6.57 -55.00 -24.83
N LEU A 326 6.78 -53.73 -25.21
CA LEU A 326 7.09 -53.32 -26.59
C LEU A 326 8.61 -53.21 -26.86
N LEU A 327 9.45 -53.44 -25.85
CA LEU A 327 10.91 -53.34 -25.94
C LEU A 327 11.60 -54.72 -25.89
N ILE A 328 10.82 -55.81 -25.85
CA ILE A 328 11.25 -57.21 -25.81
C ILE A 328 10.86 -57.85 -27.13
#